data_AF-A0A7X7EY19-F1
#
_entry.id   AF-A0A7X7EY19-F1
#
_cell.length_a   1.000
_cell.length_b   1.000
_cell.length_c   1.000
_cell.angle_alpha   90.00
_cell.angle_beta   90.00
_cell.angle_gamma   90.00
#
_symmetry.space_group_name_H-M   'P 1'
#
loop_
_entity.id
_entity.type
_entity.pdbx_description
1 polymer ?
#
loop_
_entity_poly.entity_id
_entity_poly.type
_entity_poly.pdbx_seq_one_letter_code
_entity_poly.pdbx_strand_id
1 'polypeptide(L)'
;MDEKEHSIRFINSSYDTLFRIPDGETVEVQFPDRKFTARCKYLDDYHTVVGNSVFHICEFAEHLEAQNGSVHPEPEITAEQAAWQLGHREYLALQRTDTGFDYSIYSEGFELKDGGQLDAPELTMKQAREQILEMHGMIRRNRFEVSFDEVTEKAEAVQASVLKQLQDLKSSQHQTPKVGKEKTHGGKETR
;
A
#
# COMPACT_ATOMS: atom_id res chain seq x y z
N MET A 1 -38.70 5.58 -1.84
CA MET A 1 -38.17 6.43 -0.78
C MET A 1 -36.98 7.12 -1.40
N ASP A 2 -37.03 8.44 -1.53
CA ASP A 2 -36.01 9.25 -2.17
C ASP A 2 -34.64 8.98 -1.54
N GLU A 3 -33.84 8.15 -2.20
CA GLU A 3 -32.40 8.06 -2.01
C GLU A 3 -31.86 9.45 -2.35
N LYS A 4 -31.83 10.35 -1.36
CA LYS A 4 -31.02 11.56 -1.45
C LYS A 4 -29.66 11.09 -1.90
N GLU A 5 -29.22 11.50 -3.08
CA GLU A 5 -27.86 11.26 -3.57
C GLU A 5 -26.89 11.54 -2.42
N HIS A 6 -26.37 10.49 -1.78
CA HIS A 6 -25.35 10.60 -0.75
C HIS A 6 -24.09 11.08 -1.48
N SER A 7 -24.00 12.40 -1.67
CA SER A 7 -22.90 13.07 -2.34
C SER A 7 -22.14 13.89 -1.32
N ILE A 8 -20.83 13.74 -1.34
CA ILE A 8 -19.92 14.43 -0.45
C ILE A 8 -19.58 15.76 -1.09
N ARG A 9 -19.81 16.86 -0.35
CA ARG A 9 -19.57 18.22 -0.82
C ARG A 9 -18.22 18.72 -0.32
N PHE A 10 -17.37 19.16 -1.23
CA PHE A 10 -16.14 19.86 -0.91
C PHE A 10 -16.32 21.36 -1.14
N ILE A 11 -15.85 22.17 -0.19
CA ILE A 11 -16.03 23.63 -0.16
C ILE A 11 -14.68 24.33 0.04
N ASN A 12 -14.61 25.64 -0.23
CA ASN A 12 -13.53 26.51 0.25
C ASN A 12 -13.83 27.05 1.66
N SER A 13 -12.89 27.78 2.27
CA SER A 13 -13.09 28.40 3.60
C SER A 13 -14.19 29.48 3.62
N SER A 14 -14.53 30.03 2.45
CA SER A 14 -15.63 30.99 2.27
C SER A 14 -17.00 30.32 2.11
N TYR A 15 -17.07 28.99 2.26
CA TYR A 15 -18.28 28.17 2.18
C TYR A 15 -18.85 27.99 0.75
N ASP A 16 -18.12 28.41 -0.28
CA ASP A 16 -18.48 28.16 -1.66
C ASP A 16 -18.23 26.69 -2.02
N THR A 17 -19.16 26.09 -2.76
CA THR A 17 -19.00 24.71 -3.24
C THR A 17 -17.98 24.65 -4.37
N LEU A 18 -16.96 23.82 -4.18
CA LEU A 18 -15.94 23.53 -5.20
C LEU A 18 -16.45 22.43 -6.15
N PHE A 19 -16.84 21.28 -5.60
CA PHE A 19 -17.39 20.14 -6.33
C PHE A 19 -18.10 19.18 -5.38
N ARG A 20 -18.72 18.14 -5.97
CA ARG A 20 -19.32 17.00 -5.26
C ARG A 20 -18.81 15.70 -5.85
N ILE A 21 -18.73 14.66 -5.01
CA ILE A 21 -18.46 13.28 -5.43
C ILE A 21 -19.52 12.33 -4.84
N PRO A 22 -19.83 11.20 -5.50
CA PRO A 22 -20.64 10.13 -4.90
C PRO A 22 -20.03 9.57 -3.61
N ASP A 23 -20.87 9.02 -2.72
CA ASP A 23 -20.39 8.30 -1.53
C ASP A 23 -19.46 7.15 -1.92
N GLY A 24 -18.37 7.02 -1.16
CA GLY A 24 -17.29 6.11 -1.46
C GLY A 24 -16.22 6.70 -2.38
N GLU A 25 -16.49 7.64 -3.27
CA GLU A 25 -15.48 8.06 -4.25
C GLU A 25 -14.22 8.66 -3.61
N THR A 26 -13.15 8.73 -4.42
CA THR A 26 -11.83 9.15 -3.98
C THR A 26 -11.51 10.57 -4.42
N VAL A 27 -10.78 11.29 -3.57
CA VAL A 27 -10.20 12.60 -3.89
C VAL A 27 -8.69 12.51 -3.94
N GLU A 28 -8.08 13.37 -4.74
CA GLU A 28 -6.66 13.71 -4.65
C GLU A 28 -6.51 14.99 -3.81
N VAL A 29 -5.70 14.92 -2.76
CA VAL A 29 -5.31 16.04 -1.92
C VAL A 29 -3.86 16.39 -2.24
N GLN A 30 -3.63 17.66 -2.56
CA GLN A 30 -2.31 18.17 -2.91
C GLN A 30 -1.91 19.28 -1.93
N PHE A 31 -0.72 19.17 -1.37
CA PHE A 31 -0.02 20.19 -0.60
C PHE A 31 1.30 20.53 -1.31
N PRO A 32 1.99 21.63 -0.95
CA PRO A 32 3.25 22.01 -1.58
C PRO A 32 4.35 20.93 -1.54
N ASP A 33 4.35 20.09 -0.51
CA ASP A 33 5.36 19.08 -0.22
C ASP A 33 4.89 17.64 -0.47
N ARG A 34 3.58 17.40 -0.60
CA ARG A 34 3.02 16.04 -0.68
C ARG A 34 1.72 15.98 -1.48
N LYS A 35 1.48 14.85 -2.12
CA LYS A 35 0.25 14.52 -2.85
C LYS A 35 -0.21 13.13 -2.46
N PHE A 36 -1.50 12.95 -2.16
CA PHE A 36 -2.06 11.64 -1.85
C PHE A 36 -3.53 11.54 -2.25
N THR A 37 -4.01 10.32 -2.42
CA THR A 37 -5.43 10.04 -2.66
C THR A 37 -6.07 9.37 -1.46
N ALA A 38 -7.34 9.67 -1.23
CA ALA A 38 -8.07 9.21 -0.06
C ALA A 38 -9.52 8.83 -0.42
N ARG A 39 -9.98 7.68 0.09
CA ARG A 39 -11.39 7.26 0.00
C ARG A 39 -12.22 8.17 0.88
N CYS A 40 -13.33 8.66 0.35
CA CYS A 40 -14.26 9.46 1.12
C CYS A 40 -15.50 8.65 1.49
N LYS A 41 -16.13 8.99 2.61
CA LYS A 41 -17.41 8.41 3.01
C LYS A 41 -18.35 9.48 3.55
N TYR A 42 -19.53 9.57 2.99
CA TYR A 42 -20.61 10.43 3.45
C TYR A 42 -21.06 10.00 4.85
N LEU A 43 -21.19 10.96 5.76
CA LEU A 43 -21.78 10.75 7.08
C LEU A 43 -23.07 11.57 7.21
N ASP A 44 -22.97 12.87 6.95
CA ASP A 44 -24.09 13.81 6.86
C ASP A 44 -23.71 15.03 6.01
N ASP A 45 -24.57 16.06 5.96
CA ASP A 45 -24.37 17.25 5.12
C ASP A 45 -23.17 18.13 5.53
N TYR A 46 -22.60 17.89 6.71
CA TYR A 46 -21.51 18.65 7.31
C TYR A 46 -20.29 17.79 7.65
N HIS A 47 -20.44 16.47 7.77
CA HIS A 47 -19.37 15.55 8.13
C HIS A 47 -19.09 14.52 7.02
N THR A 48 -17.81 14.30 6.76
CA THR A 48 -17.32 13.28 5.83
C THR A 48 -16.10 12.59 6.40
N VAL A 49 -15.91 11.33 6.06
CA VAL A 49 -14.61 10.67 6.19
C VAL A 49 -13.75 11.06 5.00
N VAL A 50 -12.50 11.42 5.23
CA VAL A 50 -11.45 11.54 4.21
C VAL A 50 -10.28 10.66 4.66
N GLY A 51 -10.10 9.52 3.98
CA GLY A 51 -9.14 8.50 4.37
C GLY A 51 -9.51 7.85 5.71
N ASN A 52 -8.67 8.05 6.72
CA ASN A 52 -8.88 7.53 8.07
C ASN A 52 -9.53 8.52 9.04
N SER A 53 -9.73 9.78 8.63
CA SER A 53 -10.17 10.85 9.52
C SER A 53 -11.57 11.32 9.18
N VAL A 54 -12.34 11.68 10.21
CA VAL A 54 -13.64 12.36 10.06
C VAL A 54 -13.38 13.85 10.13
N PHE A 55 -13.95 14.61 9.20
CA PHE A 55 -13.83 16.06 9.15
C PHE A 55 -15.22 16.71 9.09
N HIS A 56 -15.35 17.85 9.75
CA HIS A 56 -16.34 18.83 9.34
C HIS A 56 -15.88 19.49 8.02
N ILE A 57 -16.78 19.70 7.07
CA ILE A 57 -16.43 20.23 5.74
C ILE A 57 -15.70 21.58 5.78
N CYS A 58 -16.05 22.46 6.74
CA CYS A 58 -15.32 23.71 6.94
C CYS A 58 -13.92 23.48 7.51
N GLU A 59 -13.78 22.59 8.49
CA GLU A 59 -12.47 22.30 9.10
C GLU A 59 -11.50 21.75 8.06
N PHE A 60 -11.99 20.86 7.18
CA PHE A 60 -11.20 20.34 6.07
C PHE A 60 -10.75 21.45 5.11
N ALA A 61 -11.66 22.37 4.74
CA ALA A 61 -11.36 23.49 3.86
C ALA A 61 -10.35 24.46 4.49
N GLU A 62 -10.56 24.84 5.75
CA GLU A 62 -9.65 25.69 6.53
C GLU A 62 -8.26 25.04 6.64
N HIS A 63 -8.22 23.74 6.90
CA HIS A 63 -6.97 22.99 7.00
C HIS A 63 -6.19 22.93 5.68
N LEU A 64 -6.89 22.78 4.55
CA LEU A 64 -6.28 22.82 3.21
C LEU A 64 -5.70 24.20 2.94
N GLU A 65 -6.49 25.26 3.07
CA GLU A 65 -6.05 26.61 2.74
C GLU A 65 -4.92 27.11 3.65
N ALA A 66 -4.96 26.78 4.95
CA ALA A 66 -3.91 27.12 5.90
C ALA A 66 -2.54 26.52 5.54
N GLN A 67 -2.51 25.42 4.78
CA GLN A 67 -1.31 24.74 4.32
C GLN A 67 -1.06 24.90 2.83
N ASN A 68 -1.72 25.87 2.17
CA ASN A 68 -1.62 26.08 0.73
C ASN A 68 -1.94 24.82 -0.10
N GLY A 69 -2.87 23.99 0.40
CA GLY A 69 -3.32 22.77 -0.25
C GLY A 69 -4.56 22.96 -1.13
N SER A 70 -4.81 21.98 -1.97
CA SER A 70 -6.00 21.86 -2.80
C SER A 70 -6.55 20.44 -2.77
N VAL A 71 -7.81 20.30 -3.18
CA VAL A 71 -8.49 19.01 -3.28
C VAL A 71 -9.28 18.96 -4.59
N HIS A 72 -9.23 17.81 -5.25
CA HIS A 72 -9.93 17.54 -6.51
C HIS A 72 -10.44 16.10 -6.54
N PRO A 73 -11.46 15.77 -7.34
CA PRO A 73 -11.79 14.37 -7.63
C PRO A 73 -10.55 13.63 -8.15
N GLU A 74 -10.33 12.38 -7.72
CA GLU A 74 -9.14 11.65 -8.17
C GLU A 74 -9.20 11.42 -9.70
N PRO A 75 -8.15 11.81 -10.44
CA PRO A 75 -8.12 11.63 -11.89
C PRO A 75 -8.19 10.15 -12.29
N GLU A 76 -8.53 9.87 -13.54
CA GLU A 76 -8.45 8.50 -14.06
C GLU A 76 -6.99 8.07 -14.23
N ILE A 77 -6.72 6.78 -13.96
CA ILE A 77 -5.37 6.21 -14.07
C ILE A 77 -5.36 5.31 -15.31
N THR A 78 -4.68 5.78 -16.35
CA THR A 78 -4.61 5.12 -17.66
C THR A 78 -3.35 4.27 -17.84
N ALA A 79 -2.42 4.30 -16.88
CA ALA A 79 -1.21 3.49 -16.92
C ALA A 79 -1.54 1.99 -16.80
N GLU A 80 -0.73 1.14 -17.43
CA GLU A 80 -0.88 -0.32 -17.33
C GLU A 80 -0.34 -0.88 -16.00
N GLN A 81 0.50 -0.11 -15.31
CA GLN A 81 1.03 -0.44 -13.99
C GLN A 81 1.08 0.80 -13.11
N ALA A 82 0.87 0.63 -11.81
CA ALA A 82 0.92 1.69 -10.83
C ALA A 82 1.24 1.14 -9.44
N ALA A 83 1.84 1.97 -8.60
CA ALA A 83 2.11 1.62 -7.21
C ALA A 83 1.76 2.76 -6.27
N TRP A 84 1.37 2.39 -5.04
CA TRP A 84 1.04 3.32 -3.97
C TRP A 84 1.66 2.90 -2.65
N GLN A 85 2.25 3.84 -1.93
CA GLN A 85 2.53 3.68 -0.50
C GLN A 85 1.24 3.93 0.29
N LEU A 86 0.88 2.95 1.13
CA LEU A 86 -0.32 2.96 1.97
C LEU A 86 0.04 3.47 3.37
N GLY A 87 -0.20 4.76 3.61
CA GLY A 87 0.28 5.44 4.82
C GLY A 87 1.81 5.39 4.91
N HIS A 88 2.35 4.84 6.01
CA HIS A 88 3.79 4.70 6.24
C HIS A 88 4.26 3.24 6.36
N ARG A 89 3.45 2.27 5.94
CA ARG A 89 3.60 0.88 6.41
C ARG A 89 3.63 -0.19 5.34
N GLU A 90 2.94 0.00 4.23
CA GLU A 90 2.83 -1.00 3.17
C GLU A 90 2.89 -0.33 1.81
N TYR A 91 3.23 -1.12 0.80
CA TYR A 91 3.15 -0.73 -0.60
C TYR A 91 2.19 -1.66 -1.33
N LEU A 92 1.39 -1.11 -2.23
CA LEU A 92 0.58 -1.86 -3.19
C LEU A 92 1.16 -1.59 -4.57
N ALA A 93 1.57 -2.64 -5.27
CA ALA A 93 1.86 -2.62 -6.69
C ALA A 93 0.74 -3.32 -7.45
N LEU A 94 0.29 -2.73 -8.55
CA LEU A 94 -0.81 -3.23 -9.36
C LEU A 94 -0.43 -3.14 -10.84
N GLN A 95 -0.63 -4.23 -11.57
CA GLN A 95 -0.34 -4.34 -12.99
C GLN A 95 -1.53 -4.95 -13.72
N ARG A 96 -1.88 -4.37 -14.87
CA ARG A 96 -2.97 -4.86 -15.72
C ARG A 96 -2.51 -6.09 -16.50
N THR A 97 -3.42 -7.05 -16.65
CA THR A 97 -3.23 -8.28 -17.43
C THR A 97 -4.42 -8.49 -18.38
N ASP A 98 -4.32 -9.49 -19.28
CA ASP A 98 -5.41 -9.84 -20.20
C ASP A 98 -6.69 -10.30 -19.47
N THR A 99 -6.53 -10.87 -18.28
CA THR A 99 -7.61 -11.43 -17.46
C THR A 99 -8.02 -10.53 -16.29
N GLY A 100 -7.36 -9.40 -16.09
CA GLY A 100 -7.65 -8.50 -14.98
C GLY A 100 -6.42 -7.76 -14.47
N PHE A 101 -6.03 -8.04 -13.23
CA PHE A 101 -4.93 -7.35 -12.56
C PHE A 101 -4.11 -8.29 -11.68
N ASP A 102 -2.80 -8.24 -11.79
CA ASP A 102 -1.87 -8.80 -10.82
C ASP A 102 -1.55 -7.75 -9.76
N TYR A 103 -1.62 -8.15 -8.49
CA TYR A 103 -1.31 -7.28 -7.36
C TYR A 103 -0.30 -7.90 -6.43
N SER A 104 0.50 -7.03 -5.81
CA SER A 104 1.44 -7.40 -4.76
C SER A 104 1.40 -6.35 -3.65
N ILE A 105 1.27 -6.82 -2.41
CA ILE A 105 1.31 -6.01 -1.20
C ILE A 105 2.63 -6.31 -0.49
N TYR A 106 3.43 -5.28 -0.30
CA TYR A 106 4.71 -5.37 0.39
C TYR A 106 4.67 -4.71 1.77
N SER A 107 5.53 -5.16 2.68
CA SER A 107 5.82 -4.48 3.95
C SER A 107 6.58 -3.17 3.72
N GLU A 108 6.75 -2.36 4.77
CA GLU A 108 7.62 -1.18 4.77
C GLU A 108 9.05 -1.52 4.32
N GLY A 109 9.52 -2.72 4.68
CA GLY A 109 10.82 -3.28 4.27
C GLY A 109 10.80 -4.00 2.91
N PHE A 110 9.77 -3.80 2.09
CA PHE A 110 9.60 -4.42 0.76
C PHE A 110 9.49 -5.95 0.74
N GLU A 111 9.20 -6.58 1.89
CA GLU A 111 8.92 -8.02 1.95
C GLU A 111 7.52 -8.28 1.41
N LEU A 112 7.36 -9.28 0.53
CA LEU A 112 6.05 -9.68 0.03
C LEU A 112 5.18 -10.20 1.18
N LYS A 113 4.10 -9.48 1.49
CA LYS A 113 3.11 -9.88 2.50
C LYS A 113 2.00 -10.71 1.87
N ASP A 114 1.52 -10.27 0.73
CA ASP A 114 0.46 -10.92 -0.01
C ASP A 114 0.52 -10.54 -1.49
N GLY A 115 -0.09 -11.35 -2.34
CA GLY A 115 -0.18 -11.06 -3.76
C GLY A 115 -1.07 -12.09 -4.46
N GLY A 116 -1.58 -11.71 -5.62
CA GLY A 116 -2.46 -12.57 -6.40
C GLY A 116 -3.00 -11.88 -7.63
N GLN A 117 -4.01 -12.51 -8.22
CA GLN A 117 -4.70 -12.02 -9.40
C GLN A 117 -6.13 -11.65 -9.05
N LEU A 118 -6.60 -10.54 -9.60
CA LEU A 118 -7.99 -10.12 -9.61
C LEU A 118 -8.52 -10.30 -11.03
N ASP A 119 -9.33 -11.34 -11.24
CA ASP A 119 -9.96 -11.67 -12.53
C ASP A 119 -11.14 -10.74 -12.87
N ALA A 120 -10.85 -9.48 -13.17
CA ALA A 120 -11.85 -8.46 -13.47
C ALA A 120 -11.33 -7.47 -14.55
N PRO A 121 -11.21 -7.90 -15.82
CA PRO A 121 -10.60 -7.10 -16.89
C PRO A 121 -11.41 -5.84 -17.25
N GLU A 122 -12.70 -5.82 -16.94
CA GLU A 122 -13.59 -4.68 -17.13
C GLU A 122 -13.35 -3.53 -16.13
N LEU A 123 -12.64 -3.77 -15.03
CA LEU A 123 -12.38 -2.73 -14.05
C LEU A 123 -11.31 -1.76 -14.53
N THR A 124 -11.48 -0.50 -14.12
CA THR A 124 -10.41 0.49 -14.21
C THR A 124 -9.34 0.22 -13.14
N MET A 125 -8.13 0.74 -13.35
CA MET A 125 -7.04 0.67 -12.37
C MET A 125 -7.46 1.17 -10.98
N LYS A 126 -8.27 2.24 -10.93
CA LYS A 126 -8.84 2.74 -9.67
C LYS A 126 -9.78 1.73 -9.03
N GLN A 127 -10.74 1.20 -9.77
CA GLN A 127 -11.72 0.24 -9.22
C GLN A 127 -11.04 -1.05 -8.73
N ALA A 128 -10.07 -1.58 -9.50
CA ALA A 128 -9.28 -2.73 -9.09
C ALA A 128 -8.50 -2.45 -7.80
N ARG A 129 -7.84 -1.29 -7.71
CA ARG A 129 -7.16 -0.85 -6.49
C ARG A 129 -8.12 -0.78 -5.30
N GLU A 130 -9.29 -0.18 -5.44
CA GLU A 130 -10.25 -0.06 -4.35
C GLU A 130 -10.76 -1.45 -3.90
N GLN A 131 -11.04 -2.36 -4.83
CA GLN A 131 -11.48 -3.72 -4.51
C GLN A 131 -10.40 -4.51 -3.77
N ILE A 132 -9.14 -4.43 -4.22
CA ILE A 132 -8.01 -5.08 -3.55
C ILE A 132 -7.81 -4.49 -2.15
N LEU A 133 -7.82 -3.17 -2.01
CA LEU A 133 -7.71 -2.54 -0.70
C LEU A 133 -8.89 -2.88 0.22
N GLU A 134 -10.09 -3.10 -0.31
CA GLU A 134 -11.25 -3.56 0.46
C GLU A 134 -11.07 -4.98 0.97
N MET A 135 -10.70 -5.92 0.08
CA MET A 135 -10.44 -7.33 0.44
C MET A 135 -9.41 -7.46 1.57
N HIS A 136 -8.44 -6.54 1.61
CA HIS A 136 -7.37 -6.51 2.61
C HIS A 136 -7.63 -5.60 3.82
N GLY A 137 -8.81 -4.97 3.91
CA GLY A 137 -9.16 -4.09 5.03
C GLY A 137 -8.33 -2.78 5.08
N MET A 138 -7.80 -2.36 3.94
CA MET A 138 -6.90 -1.20 3.77
C MET A 138 -7.53 -0.02 3.01
N ILE A 139 -8.80 -0.12 2.59
CA ILE A 139 -9.49 0.87 1.73
C ILE A 139 -9.44 2.32 2.22
N ARG A 140 -9.38 2.54 3.54
CA ARG A 140 -9.36 3.88 4.15
C ARG A 140 -7.98 4.53 4.17
N ARG A 141 -6.90 3.78 3.97
CA ARG A 141 -5.54 4.32 4.07
C ARG A 141 -5.30 5.35 2.97
N ASN A 142 -4.64 6.45 3.34
CA ASN A 142 -4.12 7.42 2.37
C ASN A 142 -3.10 6.73 1.47
N ARG A 143 -3.14 7.06 0.18
CA ARG A 143 -2.34 6.46 -0.88
C ARG A 143 -1.41 7.52 -1.47
N PHE A 144 -0.12 7.31 -1.33
CA PHE A 144 0.88 8.16 -1.98
C PHE A 144 1.36 7.45 -3.23
N GLU A 145 1.20 8.08 -4.38
CA GLU A 145 1.69 7.55 -5.66
C GLU A 145 3.22 7.43 -5.60
N VAL A 146 3.74 6.26 -5.97
CA VAL A 146 5.18 5.96 -6.03
C VAL A 146 5.50 5.24 -7.33
N SER A 147 6.78 5.22 -7.72
CA SER A 147 7.22 4.48 -8.90
C SER A 147 6.99 2.98 -8.72
N PHE A 148 6.29 2.37 -9.67
CA PHE A 148 6.11 0.92 -9.72
C PHE A 148 7.46 0.20 -9.78
N ASP A 149 8.32 0.61 -10.73
CA ASP A 149 9.63 0.01 -10.96
C ASP A 149 10.53 0.09 -9.72
N GLU A 150 10.52 1.21 -8.98
CA GLU A 150 11.32 1.34 -7.76
C GLU A 150 10.83 0.43 -6.63
N VAL A 151 9.51 0.24 -6.50
CA VAL A 151 8.93 -0.65 -5.48
C VAL A 151 9.27 -2.10 -5.81
N THR A 152 9.11 -2.50 -7.07
CA THR A 152 9.39 -3.88 -7.50
C THR A 152 10.88 -4.20 -7.42
N GLU A 153 11.77 -3.30 -7.86
CA GLU A 153 13.22 -3.50 -7.78
C GLU A 153 13.69 -3.70 -6.32
N LYS A 154 13.17 -2.88 -5.39
CA LYS A 154 13.47 -3.03 -3.96
C LYS A 154 12.94 -4.34 -3.39
N ALA A 155 11.74 -4.76 -3.79
CA ALA A 155 11.16 -6.03 -3.36
C ALA A 155 11.98 -7.22 -3.87
N GLU A 156 12.42 -7.20 -5.12
CA GLU A 156 13.29 -8.23 -5.70
C GLU A 156 14.65 -8.30 -4.99
N ALA A 157 15.24 -7.16 -4.66
CA ALA A 157 16.49 -7.10 -3.90
C ALA A 157 16.36 -7.73 -2.50
N VAL A 158 15.24 -7.47 -1.81
CA VAL A 158 14.94 -8.06 -0.50
C VAL A 158 14.77 -9.57 -0.62
N GLN A 159 13.99 -10.04 -1.60
CA GLN A 159 13.81 -11.47 -1.86
C GLN A 159 15.13 -12.18 -2.18
N ALA A 160 15.98 -11.59 -3.02
CA ALA A 160 17.29 -12.14 -3.37
C ALA A 160 18.21 -12.24 -2.15
N SER A 161 18.20 -11.23 -1.28
CA SER A 161 18.96 -11.23 -0.03
C SER A 161 18.51 -12.36 0.92
N VAL A 162 17.20 -12.53 1.10
CA VAL A 162 16.63 -13.60 1.93
C VAL A 162 16.98 -14.98 1.39
N LEU A 163 16.87 -15.19 0.07
CA LEU A 163 17.25 -16.45 -0.58
C LEU A 163 18.72 -16.78 -0.37
N LYS A 164 19.61 -15.78 -0.50
CA LYS A 164 21.05 -15.94 -0.26
C LYS A 164 21.33 -16.34 1.19
N GLN A 165 20.73 -15.65 2.16
CA GLN A 165 20.87 -15.99 3.59
C GLN A 165 20.43 -17.44 3.87
N LEU A 166 19.30 -17.88 3.30
CA LEU A 166 18.83 -19.26 3.46
C LEU A 166 19.79 -20.29 2.86
N GLN A 167 20.44 -19.97 1.74
CA GLN A 167 21.46 -20.84 1.14
C GLN A 167 22.71 -20.92 2.03
N ASP A 168 23.20 -19.81 2.55
CA ASP A 168 24.36 -19.76 3.45
C ASP A 168 24.11 -20.55 4.76
N LEU A 169 22.92 -20.40 5.34
CA LEU A 169 22.49 -21.16 6.53
C LEU A 169 22.45 -22.67 6.28
N LYS A 170 21.92 -23.11 5.13
CA LYS A 170 21.90 -24.54 4.75
C LYS A 170 23.31 -25.10 4.53
N SER A 171 24.22 -24.28 4.01
CA SER A 171 25.63 -24.63 3.78
C SER A 171 26.38 -24.84 5.09
N SER A 172 26.10 -24.04 6.11
CA SER A 172 26.73 -24.12 7.43
C SER A 172 26.28 -25.35 8.25
N GLN A 173 25.04 -25.81 8.09
CA GLN A 173 24.53 -27.00 8.81
C GLN A 173 25.12 -28.34 8.34
N HIS A 174 25.73 -28.40 7.14
CA HIS A 174 26.38 -29.62 6.62
C HIS A 174 27.83 -29.83 7.13
N GLN A 175 28.38 -28.93 7.93
CA GLN A 175 29.70 -29.07 8.56
C GLN A 175 29.56 -29.29 10.08
N THR A 176 29.02 -30.44 10.51
CA THR A 176 29.25 -30.91 11.89
C THR A 176 30.56 -31.72 11.94
N PRO A 177 31.55 -31.35 12.77
CA PRO A 177 32.80 -32.08 12.84
C PRO A 177 32.60 -33.45 13.50
N LYS A 178 33.03 -34.53 12.80
CA LYS A 178 33.14 -35.88 13.36
C LYS A 178 34.16 -35.87 14.51
N VAL A 179 33.69 -36.07 15.75
CA VAL A 179 34.52 -36.32 16.92
C VAL A 179 35.40 -37.56 16.65
N GLY A 180 36.71 -37.33 16.56
CA GLY A 180 37.72 -38.37 16.35
C GLY A 180 37.84 -39.27 17.57
N LYS A 181 37.83 -40.59 17.33
CA LYS A 181 38.06 -41.62 18.35
C LYS A 181 39.47 -41.48 18.93
N GLU A 182 39.55 -41.30 20.24
CA GLU A 182 40.77 -41.39 21.04
C GLU A 182 41.30 -42.84 21.00
N LYS A 183 42.54 -43.02 20.54
CA LYS A 183 43.27 -44.28 20.65
C LYS A 183 44.31 -44.14 21.76
N THR A 184 44.10 -44.85 22.86
CA THR A 184 45.09 -45.09 23.91
C THR A 184 46.08 -46.17 23.48
N HIS A 185 47.37 -45.84 23.46
CA HIS A 185 48.50 -46.77 23.39
C HIS A 185 49.55 -46.20 24.36
N GLY A 186 49.84 -46.82 25.49
CA GLY A 186 50.67 -48.02 25.59
C GLY A 186 52.02 -47.61 26.20
N GLY A 187 52.08 -47.46 27.52
CA GLY A 187 53.28 -47.09 28.28
C GLY A 187 53.88 -48.30 28.99
N LYS A 188 55.11 -48.64 28.62
CA LYS A 188 55.91 -49.82 28.98
C LYS A 188 56.17 -50.01 30.48
N GLU A 189 56.19 -51.29 30.87
CA GLU A 189 56.88 -51.83 32.04
C GLU A 189 58.41 -51.62 31.93
N THR A 190 59.06 -51.22 33.01
CA THR A 190 60.43 -51.67 33.31
C THR A 190 60.62 -51.80 34.82
N ARG A 191 61.33 -52.88 35.13
CA ARG A 191 61.69 -53.54 36.39
C ARG A 191 62.34 -52.66 37.45
#